data_AF-A0A843RVW8-F1
#
_entry.id   AF-A0A843RVW8-F1
#
_cell.length_a   1.000
_cell.length_b   1.000
_cell.length_c   1.000
_cell.angle_alpha   90.00
_cell.angle_beta   90.00
_cell.angle_gamma   90.00
#
_symmetry.space_group_name_H-M   'P 1'
#
loop_
_entity.id
_entity.type
_entity.pdbx_description
1 polymer ?
#
loop_
_entity_poly.entity_id
_entity_poly.type
_entity_poly.pdbx_seq_one_letter_code
_entity_poly.pdbx_strand_id
1 'polypeptide(L)'
;MKKHASGRLFLGPRPDKTWGGSILMGLLWGGSIFLYGAAAPMLGDIGPSIGWPLSLATALLVANTAGFLLGEWRHVERRAIQRMRGGIAVLIVAVVLCAVSSTL
;
A
#
# COMPACT_ATOMS: atom_id res chain seq x y z
N MET A 1 25.60 -2.02 -34.82
CA MET A 1 25.22 -1.51 -33.48
C MET A 1 23.90 -2.17 -33.04
N LYS A 2 23.93 -3.26 -32.27
CA LYS A 2 22.72 -3.95 -31.77
C LYS A 2 22.19 -3.20 -30.54
N LYS A 3 21.26 -2.28 -30.75
CA LYS A 3 20.58 -1.46 -29.74
C LYS A 3 19.73 -2.37 -28.84
N HIS A 4 20.15 -2.55 -27.60
CA HIS A 4 19.36 -2.98 -26.43
C HIS A 4 18.23 -4.01 -26.69
N ALA A 5 18.60 -5.29 -26.80
CA ALA A 5 17.62 -6.39 -26.79
C ALA A 5 17.12 -6.67 -25.35
N SER A 6 16.41 -5.70 -24.76
CA SER A 6 15.88 -5.76 -23.39
C SER A 6 14.78 -6.81 -23.22
N GLY A 7 14.16 -7.25 -24.33
CA GLY A 7 13.11 -8.29 -24.33
C GLY A 7 13.58 -9.61 -23.71
N ARG A 8 14.87 -9.94 -23.83
CA ARG A 8 15.46 -11.15 -23.25
C ARG A 8 15.68 -11.07 -21.73
N LEU A 9 15.63 -9.88 -21.12
CA LEU A 9 15.68 -9.74 -19.65
C LEU A 9 14.38 -10.19 -18.98
N PHE A 10 13.24 -10.04 -19.65
CA PHE A 10 11.94 -10.52 -19.14
C PHE A 10 11.83 -12.05 -19.13
N LEU A 11 12.74 -12.73 -19.83
CA LEU A 11 12.89 -14.20 -19.93
C LEU A 11 14.13 -14.71 -19.17
N GLY A 12 14.59 -13.98 -18.15
CA GLY A 12 15.72 -14.38 -17.30
C GLY A 12 15.51 -15.72 -16.56
N PRO A 13 16.47 -16.19 -15.74
CA PRO A 13 16.55 -17.58 -15.25
C PRO A 13 15.34 -18.12 -14.46
N ARG A 14 14.42 -17.25 -14.00
CA ARG A 14 13.19 -17.58 -13.25
C ARG A 14 12.07 -16.58 -13.54
N PRO A 15 11.45 -16.62 -14.75
CA PRO A 15 10.42 -15.66 -15.13
C PRO A 15 9.11 -15.89 -14.34
N ASP A 16 8.84 -17.12 -13.92
CA ASP A 16 7.67 -17.50 -13.12
C ASP A 16 7.53 -16.66 -11.82
N LYS A 17 8.61 -16.47 -11.08
CA LYS A 17 8.59 -15.72 -9.81
C LYS A 17 8.50 -14.20 -10.01
N THR A 18 9.18 -13.66 -11.03
CA THR A 18 9.14 -12.22 -11.35
C THR A 18 7.80 -11.81 -11.94
N TRP A 19 7.19 -12.64 -12.78
CA TRP A 19 5.86 -12.39 -13.32
C TRP A 19 4.79 -12.53 -12.23
N GLY A 20 4.91 -13.53 -11.34
CA GLY A 20 4.02 -13.65 -10.17
C GLY A 20 4.06 -12.43 -9.26
N GLY A 21 5.26 -11.92 -8.94
CA GLY A 21 5.42 -10.69 -8.16
C GLY A 21 4.85 -9.44 -8.87
N SER A 22 5.05 -9.34 -10.19
CA SER A 22 4.52 -8.22 -11.00
C SER A 22 3.00 -8.22 -11.06
N ILE A 23 2.37 -9.38 -11.23
CA ILE A 23 0.91 -9.53 -11.22
C ILE A 23 0.36 -9.19 -9.83
N LEU A 24 1.00 -9.68 -8.76
CA LEU A 24 0.59 -9.37 -7.39
C LEU A 24 0.68 -7.86 -7.11
N MET A 25 1.76 -7.21 -7.53
CA MET A 25 1.91 -5.74 -7.46
C MET A 25 0.79 -5.03 -8.22
N GLY A 26 0.50 -5.46 -9.45
CA GLY A 26 -0.58 -4.90 -10.27
C GLY A 26 -1.95 -5.06 -9.63
N LEU A 27 -2.25 -6.23 -9.05
CA LEU A 27 -3.50 -6.49 -8.34
C LEU A 27 -3.62 -5.69 -7.05
N LEU A 28 -2.54 -5.55 -6.28
CA LEU A 28 -2.55 -4.74 -5.05
C LEU A 28 -2.74 -3.26 -5.38
N TRP A 29 -2.00 -2.74 -6.36
CA TRP A 29 -2.09 -1.35 -6.76
C TRP A 29 -3.44 -1.04 -7.41
N GLY A 30 -3.81 -1.79 -8.44
CA GLY A 30 -5.08 -1.65 -9.13
C GLY A 30 -6.26 -1.88 -8.18
N GLY A 31 -6.21 -2.94 -7.37
CA GLY A 31 -7.22 -3.24 -6.37
C GLY A 31 -7.40 -2.10 -5.36
N SER A 32 -6.32 -1.48 -4.88
CA SER A 32 -6.40 -0.32 -3.98
C SER A 32 -7.08 0.89 -4.62
N ILE A 33 -6.77 1.18 -5.89
CA ILE A 33 -7.37 2.26 -6.66
C ILE A 33 -8.86 1.99 -6.93
N PHE A 34 -9.22 0.75 -7.28
CA PHE A 34 -10.61 0.35 -7.48
C PHE A 34 -11.43 0.46 -6.20
N LEU A 35 -10.87 0.02 -5.07
CA LEU A 35 -11.52 0.10 -3.77
C LEU A 35 -11.70 1.56 -3.33
N TYR A 36 -10.70 2.42 -3.58
CA TYR A 36 -10.83 3.86 -3.39
C TYR A 36 -11.92 4.46 -4.27
N GLY A 37 -11.97 4.12 -5.56
CA GLY A 37 -13.01 4.58 -6.48
C GLY A 37 -14.42 4.16 -6.07
N ALA A 38 -14.57 2.98 -5.47
CA ALA A 38 -15.85 2.51 -4.93
C ALA A 38 -16.22 3.18 -3.59
N ALA A 39 -15.23 3.48 -2.75
CA ALA A 39 -15.44 4.09 -1.44
C ALA A 39 -15.60 5.62 -1.51
N ALA A 40 -14.94 6.31 -2.44
CA ALA A 40 -14.94 7.77 -2.54
C ALA A 40 -16.35 8.39 -2.65
N PRO A 41 -17.31 7.82 -3.41
CA PRO A 41 -18.69 8.30 -3.45
C PRO A 41 -19.44 8.13 -2.12
N MET A 42 -19.06 7.15 -1.29
CA MET A 42 -19.69 6.89 0.01
C MET A 42 -19.33 7.95 1.07
N LEU A 43 -18.28 8.75 0.83
CA LEU A 43 -17.83 9.79 1.76
C LEU A 43 -18.51 11.16 1.54
N GLY A 44 -19.44 11.29 0.57
CA GLY A 44 -20.16 12.55 0.30
C GLY A 44 -19.31 13.65 -0.34
N ASP A 45 -19.77 14.90 -0.30
CA ASP A 45 -19.16 16.05 -1.02
C ASP A 45 -17.72 16.40 -0.56
N ILE A 46 -17.37 16.08 0.69
CA ILE A 46 -16.01 16.20 1.26
C ILE A 46 -15.15 14.95 1.04
N GLY A 47 -15.75 13.90 0.47
CA GLY A 47 -15.14 12.59 0.27
C GLY A 47 -13.91 12.57 -0.63
N PRO A 48 -13.82 13.35 -1.72
CA PRO A 48 -12.61 13.38 -2.53
C PRO A 48 -11.40 14.04 -1.83
N SER A 49 -11.64 15.06 -1.00
CA SER A 49 -10.56 15.81 -0.31
C SER A 49 -9.96 15.02 0.86
N ILE A 50 -10.77 14.27 1.60
CA ILE A 50 -10.33 13.46 2.75
C ILE A 50 -10.04 12.01 2.35
N GLY A 51 -10.74 11.50 1.33
CA GLY A 51 -10.63 10.12 0.88
C GLY A 51 -9.26 9.76 0.33
N TRP A 52 -8.58 10.68 -0.35
CA TRP A 52 -7.24 10.41 -0.86
C TRP A 52 -6.20 10.18 0.27
N PRO A 53 -6.05 11.09 1.27
CA PRO A 53 -5.26 10.82 2.46
C PRO A 53 -5.66 9.54 3.20
N LEU A 54 -6.96 9.25 3.31
CA LEU A 54 -7.47 8.05 3.96
C LEU A 54 -7.03 6.77 3.23
N SER A 55 -7.06 6.79 1.89
CA SER A 55 -6.61 5.69 1.04
C SER A 55 -5.11 5.44 1.23
N LEU A 56 -4.31 6.50 1.31
CA LEU A 56 -2.87 6.41 1.55
C LEU A 56 -2.56 5.86 2.94
N ALA A 57 -3.27 6.32 3.97
CA ALA A 57 -3.11 5.82 5.34
C ALA A 57 -3.45 4.32 5.43
N THR A 58 -4.56 3.92 4.79
CA THR A 58 -5.00 2.52 4.75
C THR A 58 -4.01 1.65 3.97
N ALA A 59 -3.53 2.13 2.82
CA ALA A 59 -2.50 1.43 2.05
C ALA A 59 -1.21 1.24 2.85
N LEU A 60 -0.79 2.26 3.63
CA LEU A 60 0.39 2.15 4.49
C LEU A 60 0.20 1.13 5.63
N LEU A 61 -1.01 1.06 6.22
CA LEU A 61 -1.34 0.07 7.23
C LEU A 61 -1.26 -1.35 6.67
N VAL A 62 -1.86 -1.58 5.49
CA VAL A 62 -1.81 -2.87 4.79
C VAL A 62 -0.37 -3.23 4.42
N ALA A 63 0.41 -2.28 3.89
CA ALA A 63 1.81 -2.51 3.52
C ALA A 63 2.68 -2.86 4.74
N ASN A 64 2.53 -2.16 5.87
CA ASN A 64 3.25 -2.50 7.10
C ASN A 64 2.85 -3.87 7.65
N THR A 65 1.56 -4.23 7.55
CA THR A 65 1.07 -5.55 7.97
C THR A 65 1.65 -6.65 7.08
N ALA A 66 1.67 -6.44 5.77
CA ALA A 66 2.29 -7.35 4.81
C ALA A 66 3.80 -7.50 5.07
N GLY A 67 4.52 -6.40 5.31
CA GLY A 67 5.95 -6.43 5.67
C GLY A 67 6.22 -7.17 6.98
N PHE A 68 5.31 -7.07 7.95
CA PHE A 68 5.38 -7.85 9.18
C PHE A 68 5.17 -9.36 8.93
N LEU A 69 4.18 -9.72 8.10
CA LEU A 69 3.89 -11.11 7.71
C LEU A 69 5.02 -11.74 6.88
N LEU A 70 5.65 -10.95 5.99
CA LEU A 70 6.83 -11.35 5.21
C LEU A 70 8.09 -11.51 6.08
N GLY A 71 8.03 -11.12 7.36
CA GLY A 71 9.12 -11.27 8.31
C GLY A 71 10.26 -10.26 8.10
N GLU A 72 10.03 -9.19 7.34
CA GLU A 72 11.03 -8.15 7.04
C GLU A 72 11.58 -7.50 8.32
N TRP A 73 10.77 -7.51 9.39
CA TRP A 73 11.09 -6.86 10.67
C TRP A 73 11.80 -7.78 11.68
N ARG A 74 12.07 -9.04 11.33
CA ARG A 74 12.56 -10.04 12.29
C ARG A 74 13.99 -9.78 12.80
N HIS A 75 14.81 -9.07 12.02
CA HIS A 75 16.20 -8.73 12.37
C HIS A 75 16.41 -7.22 12.57
N VAL A 76 15.32 -6.46 12.72
CA VAL A 76 15.37 -5.00 12.82
C VAL A 76 15.51 -4.57 14.29
N GLU A 77 16.27 -3.50 14.54
CA GLU A 77 16.48 -2.95 15.88
C GLU A 77 15.15 -2.56 16.55
N ARG A 78 15.01 -2.85 17.85
CA ARG A 78 13.78 -2.59 18.63
C ARG A 78 13.31 -1.13 18.56
N ARG A 79 14.23 -0.16 18.47
CA ARG A 79 13.91 1.26 18.34
C ARG A 79 13.21 1.60 17.02
N ALA A 80 13.60 0.96 15.92
CA ALA A 80 12.97 1.15 14.63
C ALA A 80 11.55 0.55 14.62
N ILE A 81 11.35 -0.62 15.24
CA ILE A 81 10.02 -1.23 15.40
C ILE A 81 9.11 -0.33 16.26
N GLN A 82 9.63 0.27 17.33
CA GLN A 82 8.87 1.21 18.15
C GLN A 82 8.44 2.46 17.36
N ARG A 83 9.32 3.02 16.53
CA ARG A 83 8.97 4.15 15.64
C ARG A 83 7.91 3.77 14.62
N MET A 84 8.02 2.58 14.01
CA MET A 84 7.00 2.06 13.09
C MET A 84 5.64 1.93 13.78
N ARG A 85 5.59 1.35 14.99
CA ARG A 85 4.37 1.24 15.79
C ARG A 85 3.79 2.61 16.16
N GLY A 86 4.65 3.59 16.46
CA GLY A 86 4.23 4.98 16.68
C GLY A 86 3.58 5.58 15.44
N GLY A 87 4.19 5.41 14.26
CA GLY A 87 3.62 5.85 12.98
C GLY A 87 2.27 5.19 12.69
N ILE A 88 2.15 3.87 12.90
CA ILE A 88 0.89 3.14 12.77
C ILE A 88 -0.18 3.70 13.70
N ALA A 89 0.14 3.98 14.96
CA ALA A 89 -0.80 4.57 15.91
C ALA A 89 -1.30 5.94 15.43
N VAL A 90 -0.41 6.80 14.92
CA VAL A 90 -0.78 8.10 14.35
C VAL A 90 -1.70 7.94 13.13
N LEU A 91 -1.42 6.98 12.25
CA LEU A 91 -2.26 6.71 11.09
C LEU A 91 -3.66 6.24 11.50
N ILE A 92 -3.77 5.37 12.51
CA ILE A 92 -5.06 4.91 13.04
C ILE A 92 -5.84 6.10 13.60
N VAL A 93 -5.20 6.97 14.39
CA VAL A 93 -5.84 8.19 14.92
C VAL A 93 -6.32 9.09 13.78
N ALA A 94 -5.52 9.29 12.74
CA ALA A 94 -5.90 10.10 11.58
C ALA A 94 -7.11 9.52 10.85
N VAL A 95 -7.16 8.19 10.64
CA VAL A 95 -8.29 7.50 10.02
C VAL A 95 -9.56 7.65 10.85
N VAL A 96 -9.48 7.46 12.17
CA VAL A 96 -10.63 7.62 13.08
C VAL A 96 -11.12 9.06 13.07
N LEU A 97 -10.24 10.05 13.12
CA LEU A 97 -10.60 11.46 13.08
C LEU A 97 -11.31 11.83 11.77
N CYS A 98 -10.81 11.33 10.64
CA CYS A 98 -11.44 11.52 9.33
C CYS A 98 -12.82 10.87 9.27
N ALA A 99 -12.96 9.65 9.82
CA ALA A 99 -14.24 8.96 9.88
C ALA A 99 -15.27 9.74 10.71
N VAL A 100 -14.88 10.23 11.90
CA VAL A 100 -15.74 11.07 12.74
C VAL A 100 -16.14 12.37 12.03
N SER A 101 -15.18 13.01 11.36
CA SER A 101 -15.45 14.24 10.59
C SER A 101 -16.38 14.02 9.40
N SER A 102 -16.44 12.80 8.84
CA SER A 102 -17.37 12.48 7.75
C SER A 102 -18.79 12.18 8.21
N THR A 103 -18.98 11.87 9.50
CA THR A 103 -20.28 11.58 10.10
C THR A 103 -20.93 12.79 10.79
N LEU A 104 -20.16 13.85 11.03
CA LEU A 104 -20.61 15.14 11.58
C LEU A 104 -21.06 16.06 10.45
#